data_AF-A0A6B0R243-F1
#
_entry.id   AF-A0A6B0R243-F1
#
_cell.length_a   1.000
_cell.length_b   1.000
_cell.length_c   1.000
_cell.angle_alpha   90.00
_cell.angle_beta   90.00
_cell.angle_gamma   90.00
#
_symmetry.space_group_name_H-M   'P 1'
#
loop_
_entity.id
_entity.type
_entity.pdbx_description
1 polymer ?
#
loop_
_entity_poly.entity_id
_entity_poly.type
_entity_poly.pdbx_seq_one_letter_code
_entity_poly.pdbx_strand_id
1 'polypeptide(L)' 'MRRIRKRNSMFYDEDGDLAHEFYEETIVTKNGQKRAKLRRVHKNLIPQGTVKLDPPRIHVDFPVILYEV' A
#
# COMPACT_ATOMS: atom_id res chain seq x y z
N MET A 1 -15.40 -9.97 -21.08
CA MET A 1 -14.11 -9.79 -20.37
C MET A 1 -14.31 -8.96 -19.09
N ARG A 2 -14.62 -9.60 -17.95
CA ARG A 2 -14.71 -8.89 -16.65
C ARG A 2 -13.32 -8.87 -16.01
N ARG A 3 -12.68 -7.69 -16.01
CA ARG A 3 -11.38 -7.47 -15.35
C ARG A 3 -11.52 -7.65 -13.84
N ILE A 4 -10.69 -8.50 -13.23
CA ILE A 4 -10.55 -8.58 -11.77
C ILE A 4 -9.95 -7.25 -11.31
N ARG A 5 -10.72 -6.52 -10.48
CA ARG A 5 -10.37 -5.22 -9.92
C ARG A 5 -10.29 -5.38 -8.41
N LYS A 6 -9.07 -5.35 -7.85
CA LYS A 6 -8.86 -5.33 -6.39
C LYS A 6 -8.61 -3.89 -5.96
N ARG A 7 -9.24 -3.46 -4.86
CA ARG A 7 -8.84 -2.20 -4.19
C ARG A 7 -7.47 -2.45 -3.57
N ASN A 8 -6.46 -1.71 -4.01
CA ASN A 8 -5.13 -1.82 -3.43
C ASN A 8 -5.09 -1.12 -2.05
N SER A 9 -4.26 -1.62 -1.15
CA SER A 9 -3.98 -1.01 0.15
C SER A 9 -2.76 -0.07 0.10
N MET A 10 -2.34 0.36 -1.09
CA MET A 10 -1.22 1.28 -1.28
C MET A 10 -1.71 2.72 -1.39
N PHE A 11 -0.92 3.63 -0.84
CA PHE A 11 -1.17 5.06 -0.85
C PHE A 11 0.10 5.82 -1.25
N TYR A 12 -0.09 6.97 -1.88
CA TYR A 12 0.94 7.98 -2.10
C TYR A 12 0.91 9.00 -0.95
N ASP A 13 2.07 9.43 -0.47
CA ASP A 13 2.18 10.61 0.41
C ASP A 13 2.38 11.91 -0.38
N GLU A 14 2.71 12.99 0.33
CA GLU A 14 2.90 14.33 -0.25
C GLU A 14 4.14 14.43 -1.15
N ASP A 15 5.15 13.59 -0.90
CA ASP A 15 6.40 13.52 -1.67
C ASP A 15 6.30 12.55 -2.85
N GLY A 16 5.21 11.78 -2.93
CA GLY A 16 4.94 10.82 -4.00
C GLY A 16 5.47 9.42 -3.73
N ASP A 17 5.90 9.14 -2.50
CA ASP A 17 6.32 7.80 -2.10
C ASP A 17 5.11 6.88 -2.01
N LEU A 18 5.25 5.63 -2.47
CA LEU A 18 4.18 4.64 -2.52
C LEU A 18 4.39 3.55 -1.48
N ALA A 19 3.50 3.45 -0.49
CA ALA A 19 3.59 2.45 0.57
C ALA A 19 2.22 2.00 1.08
N HIS A 20 2.20 0.89 1.84
CA HIS A 20 1.01 0.42 2.53
C HIS A 20 0.72 1.22 3.80
N GLU A 21 1.77 1.68 4.48
CA GLU A 21 1.69 2.40 5.74
C GLU A 21 2.76 3.48 5.78
N PHE A 22 2.40 4.66 6.28
CA PHE A 22 3.31 5.78 6.48
C PHE A 22 3.43 6.09 7.96
N TYR A 23 4.63 6.51 8.36
CA TYR A 23 4.93 6.90 9.73
C TYR A 23 5.70 8.21 9.72
N GLU A 24 5.36 9.10 10.64
CA GLU A 24 6.11 10.33 10.88
C GLU A 24 6.85 10.23 12.22
N GLU A 25 8.02 10.86 12.29
CA GLU A 25 8.74 10.99 13.55
C GLU A 25 8.08 12.07 14.43
N THR A 26 7.87 11.73 15.69
CA THR A 26 7.31 12.64 16.69
C THR A 26 8.23 12.66 17.91
N ILE A 27 8.49 13.85 18.45
CA ILE A 27 9.28 13.99 19.68
C ILE A 27 8.31 14.02 20.85
N VAL A 28 8.38 13.01 21.71
CA VAL A 28 7.58 12.93 22.93
C VAL A 28 8.48 13.27 24.10
N THR A 29 8.07 14.24 24.93
CA THR A 29 8.77 14.55 26.18
C THR A 29 8.10 13.80 27.31
N LYS A 30 8.84 12.91 27.99
CA LYS A 30 8.36 12.24 29.20
C LYS A 30 9.41 12.40 30.29
N ASN A 31 9.00 12.94 31.44
CA ASN A 31 9.87 13.21 32.60
C ASN A 31 11.11 14.06 32.23
N GLY A 32 10.94 15.08 31.39
CA GLY A 32 12.03 15.95 30.94
C GLY A 32 12.96 15.34 29.89
N GLN A 33 12.84 14.05 29.59
CA GLN A 33 13.60 13.40 28.52
C GLN A 33 12.82 13.46 27.20
N LYS A 34 13.48 13.95 26.14
CA LYS A 34 12.96 13.90 24.77
C LYS A 34 13.25 12.53 24.18
N ARG A 35 12.24 11.87 23.62
CA ARG A 35 12.36 10.61 22.89
C ARG A 35 11.69 10.72 21.54
N ALA A 36 12.38 10.28 20.51
CA ALA A 36 11.78 10.06 19.20
C ALA A 36 10.81 8.88 19.26
N LYS A 37 9.66 9.02 18.59
CA LYS A 37 8.66 7.98 18.44
C LYS A 37 8.04 8.09 17.06
N LEU A 38 7.83 6.95 16.40
CA LEU A 38 7.08 6.89 15.16
C LEU A 38 5.58 6.89 15.43
N ARG A 39 4.84 7.71 14.69
CA ARG A 39 3.37 7.75 14.70
C ARG A 39 2.86 7.37 13.32
N ARG A 40 1.91 6.44 13.27
CA ARG A 40 1.28 6.04 12.01
C ARG A 40 0.42 7.18 11.45
N VAL A 41 0.63 7.49 10.18
CA VAL A 41 -0.07 8.54 9.44
C VAL A 41 -1.17 7.91 8.59
N HIS A 42 -2.35 8.55 8.61
CA HIS A 42 -3.48 8.18 7.75
C HIS A 42 -4.08 9.40 7.04
N LYS A 43 -3.55 10.60 7.30
CA LYS A 43 -4.03 11.87 6.75
C LYS A 43 -3.18 12.23 5.54
N ASN A 44 -3.76 12.99 4.61
CA ASN A 44 -3.11 13.48 3.39
C ASN A 44 -2.51 12.38 2.48
N LEU A 45 -2.95 11.13 2.65
CA LEU A 45 -2.55 10.01 1.81
C LEU A 45 -3.52 9.84 0.65
N ILE A 46 -2.99 9.73 -0.57
CA ILE A 46 -3.77 9.54 -1.79
C ILE A 46 -3.81 8.05 -2.13
N PRO A 47 -4.98 7.38 -2.15
CA PRO A 47 -5.04 5.97 -2.48
C PRO A 47 -4.59 5.74 -3.94
N GLN A 48 -3.76 4.72 -4.18
CA GLN A 48 -3.36 4.34 -5.55
C GLN A 48 -4.58 3.93 -6.40
N GLY A 49 -5.66 3.51 -5.75
CA GLY A 49 -6.93 3.19 -6.38
C GLY A 49 -7.03 1.73 -6.80
N THR A 50 -7.67 1.49 -7.95
CA THR A 50 -7.95 0.13 -8.44
C THR A 50 -6.87 -0.32 -9.40
N VAL A 51 -6.11 -1.32 -9.02
CA VAL A 51 -5.08 -1.92 -9.89
C VAL A 51 -5.72 -3.03 -10.72
N LYS A 52 -5.43 -3.02 -12.03
CA LYS A 52 -5.81 -4.14 -12.92
C LYS A 52 -4.87 -5.29 -12.59
N LEU A 53 -5.44 -6.42 -12.20
CA LEU A 53 -4.68 -7.65 -12.02
C LEU A 53 -4.80 -8.49 -13.29
N ASP A 54 -3.69 -9.09 -13.68
CA ASP A 54 -3.70 -10.12 -14.71
C ASP A 54 -4.39 -11.38 -14.18
N PRO A 55 -5.00 -12.19 -15.07
CA PRO A 55 -5.55 -13.47 -14.68
C PRO A 55 -4.48 -14.32 -13.96
N PRO A 56 -4.84 -15.02 -12.88
CA PRO A 56 -3.88 -15.84 -12.14
C PRO A 56 -3.36 -16.99 -13.02
N ARG A 57 -2.04 -17.20 -13.02
CA ARG A 57 -1.33 -18.24 -13.79
C ARG A 57 -0.41 -19.02 -12.86
N ILE A 58 -0.28 -20.33 -13.09
CA ILE A 58 0.44 -21.25 -12.20
C ILE A 58 1.97 -21.14 -12.37
N HIS A 59 2.44 -20.73 -13.56
CA HIS A 59 3.85 -20.50 -13.84
C HIS A 59 4.02 -19.69 -15.14
N VAL A 60 5.15 -19.00 -15.34
CA VAL A 60 5.39 -18.19 -16.56
C VAL A 60 5.54 -19.08 -17.80
N ASP A 61 6.18 -20.25 -17.63
CA ASP A 61 6.44 -21.21 -18.72
C ASP A 61 5.26 -22.12 -19.05
N PHE A 62 4.26 -22.18 -18.17
CA PHE A 62 3.06 -22.98 -18.37
C PHE A 62 1.86 -22.05 -18.33
N PRO A 63 1.38 -21.55 -19.48
CA PRO A 63 0.34 -20.54 -19.58
C PRO A 63 -1.06 -21.11 -19.25
N VAL A 64 -1.18 -21.95 -18.22
CA VAL A 64 -2.45 -22.45 -17.70
C VAL A 64 -3.11 -21.35 -16.88
N ILE A 65 -4.19 -20.81 -17.42
CA ILE A 65 -5.06 -19.85 -16.73
C ILE A 65 -5.87 -20.64 -15.70
N LEU A 66 -5.75 -20.27 -14.42
CA LEU A 66 -6.45 -20.96 -13.33
C LEU A 66 -7.96 -20.74 -13.35
N TYR A 67 -8.41 -19.61 -13.93
CA TYR A 67 -9.81 -19.23 -13.98
C TYR A 67 -10.07 -18.23 -15.12
N GLU A 68 -11.06 -18.52 -15.97
CA GLU A 68 -11.53 -17.68 -17.08
C GLU A 68 -13.08 -17.60 -17.04
N VAL A 69 -13.67 -16.45 -17.40
CA VAL A 69 -15.13 -16.18 -17.37
C VAL A 69 -15.64 -15.75 -18.73
#